data_AF-A0A5K0W626-F1
#
_entry.id   AF-A0A5K0W626-F1
#
_cell.length_a   1.000
_cell.length_b   1.000
_cell.length_c   1.000
_cell.angle_alpha   90.00
_cell.angle_beta   90.00
_cell.angle_gamma   90.00
#
_symmetry.space_group_name_H-M   'P 1'
#
loop_
_entity.id
_entity.type
_entity.pdbx_description
1 polymer ?
#
loop_
_entity_poly.entity_id
_entity_poly.type
_entity_poly.pdbx_seq_one_letter_code
_entity_poly.pdbx_strand_id
1 'polypeptide(L)' 'EDGAMEGKLSCIHCQSRLGYFNWSGIQCSCGSWITPAFQLHKSRIDVCSL' A
#
# COMPACT_ATOMS: atom_id res chain seq x y z
N GLU A 1 -18.86 11.72 -6.14
CA GLU A 1 -18.27 11.15 -4.91
C GLU A 1 -16.78 11.32 -5.02
N ASP A 2 -16.15 12.06 -4.10
CA ASP A 2 -14.71 12.25 -4.12
C ASP A 2 -14.03 11.00 -3.59
N GLY A 3 -13.21 10.36 -4.43
CA GLY A 3 -12.42 9.20 -4.03
C GLY A 3 -11.40 9.59 -2.95
N ALA A 4 -11.13 8.68 -2.01
CA ALA A 4 -10.13 8.92 -0.98
C ALA A 4 -8.74 9.11 -1.60
N MET A 5 -8.06 10.22 -1.27
CA MET A 5 -6.71 10.55 -1.75
C MET A 5 -5.63 9.64 -1.13
N GLU A 6 -5.91 9.06 0.04
CA GLU A 6 -5.03 8.15 0.75
C GLU A 6 -5.82 7.24 1.70
N GLY A 7 -5.22 6.12 2.11
CA GLY A 7 -5.90 5.18 3.00
C GLY A 7 -5.15 3.88 3.26
N LYS A 8 -5.71 3.04 4.12
CA LYS A 8 -5.14 1.73 4.48
C LYS A 8 -5.55 0.68 3.46
N LEU A 9 -4.61 -0.20 3.12
CA LEU A 9 -4.91 -1.44 2.39
C LEU A 9 -5.18 -2.54 3.42
N SER A 10 -6.37 -3.12 3.37
CA SER A 10 -6.79 -4.19 4.27
C SER A 10 -7.21 -5.43 3.48
N CYS A 11 -6.94 -6.61 4.04
CA CYS A 11 -7.43 -7.86 3.47
C CYS A 11 -8.96 -7.90 3.54
N ILE A 12 -9.61 -8.18 2.42
CA ILE A 12 -11.08 -8.25 2.33
C ILE A 12 -11.69 -9.35 3.22
N HIS A 13 -10.92 -10.40 3.50
CA HIS A 13 -11.40 -11.55 4.26
C HIS A 13 -11.20 -11.39 5.77
N CYS A 14 -10.00 -11.00 6.20
CA CYS A 14 -9.65 -10.98 7.62
C CYS A 14 -9.46 -9.58 8.21
N GLN A 15 -9.64 -8.52 7.40
CA GLN A 15 -9.49 -7.11 7.79
C GLN A 15 -8.10 -6.73 8.31
N SER A 16 -7.11 -7.63 8.20
CA SER A 16 -5.73 -7.34 8.56
C SER A 16 -5.16 -6.26 7.65
N ARG A 17 -4.40 -5.34 8.24
CA ARG A 17 -3.73 -4.28 7.48
C ARG A 17 -2.57 -4.86 6.68
N LEU A 18 -2.69 -4.81 5.37
CA LEU A 18 -1.65 -5.21 4.42
C LEU A 18 -0.70 -4.06 4.10
N GLY A 19 -1.19 -2.82 4.18
CA GLY A 19 -0.43 -1.69 3.69
C GLY A 19 -1.13 -0.34 3.76
N TYR A 20 -0.74 0.56 2.86
CA TYR A 20 -1.25 1.91 2.72
C TYR A 20 -1.11 2.39 1.26
N PHE A 21 -2.00 3.28 0.83
CA PHE A 21 -1.94 3.93 -0.46
C PHE A 21 -1.99 5.45 -0.32
N ASN A 22 -1.37 6.17 -1.25
CA ASN A 22 -1.47 7.61 -1.39
C ASN A 22 -1.35 8.00 -2.88
N TRP A 23 -2.35 8.72 -3.37
CA TRP A 23 -2.43 9.13 -4.78
C TRP A 23 -1.47 10.28 -5.12
N SER A 24 -1.11 11.13 -4.15
CA SER A 24 -0.07 12.16 -4.29
C SER A 24 1.35 11.56 -4.24
N GLY A 25 1.49 10.36 -3.72
CA GLY A 25 2.74 9.61 -3.64
C GLY A 25 3.43 9.64 -2.28
N ILE A 26 4.48 8.84 -2.16
CA ILE A 26 5.25 8.63 -0.92
C ILE A 26 6.72 8.44 -1.29
N GLN A 27 7.62 8.95 -0.44
CA GLN A 27 9.05 8.64 -0.54
C GLN A 27 9.33 7.20 -0.09
N CYS A 28 9.86 6.38 -0.98
CA CYS A 28 10.31 5.02 -0.70
C CYS A 28 11.51 5.05 0.27
N SER A 29 11.71 3.97 1.03
CA SER A 29 12.89 3.82 1.90
C SER A 29 14.22 3.88 1.16
N CYS A 30 14.24 3.66 -0.16
CA CYS A 30 15.42 3.90 -1.00
C CYS A 30 15.63 5.37 -1.39
N GLY A 31 14.79 6.28 -0.91
CA GLY A 31 14.84 7.72 -1.20
C GLY A 31 14.09 8.16 -2.46
N SER A 32 13.69 7.22 -3.33
CA SER A 32 12.93 7.53 -4.55
C SER A 32 11.49 7.95 -4.24
N TRP A 33 10.96 8.95 -4.94
CA TRP A 33 9.55 9.33 -4.85
C TRP A 33 8.69 8.44 -5.74
N ILE A 34 7.63 7.86 -5.19
CA ILE A 34 6.73 6.95 -5.91
C ILE A 34 5.34 7.60 -5.97
N THR A 35 4.82 7.84 -7.18
CA THR A 35 3.47 8.37 -7.39
C THR A 35 2.81 7.66 -8.59
N PRO A 36 1.60 7.09 -8.44
CA PRO A 36 0.89 6.87 -7.16
C PRO A 36 1.61 5.81 -6.31
N ALA A 37 1.47 5.89 -4.99
CA ALA A 37 2.15 4.97 -4.07
C ALA A 37 1.17 3.95 -3.49
N PHE A 38 1.54 2.67 -3.62
CA PHE A 38 0.92 1.55 -2.91
C PHE A 38 2.03 0.78 -2.19
N GLN A 39 1.99 0.76 -0.87
CA GLN A 39 3.00 0.10 -0.04
C GLN A 39 2.39 -1.10 0.66
N LEU A 40 3.02 -2.26 0.51
CA LEU A 40 2.65 -3.49 1.21
C LEU A 40 3.72 -3.87 2.23
N HIS A 41 3.29 -4.25 3.42
CA HIS A 41 4.17 -4.68 4.49
C HIS A 41 4.63 -6.12 4.23
N LYS A 42 5.90 -6.31 3.86
CA LYS A 42 6.49 -7.64 3.62
C LYS A 42 6.37 -8.61 4.81
N SER A 43 6.23 -8.11 6.03
CA SER A 43 5.98 -8.96 7.22
C SER A 43 4.56 -9.48 7.35
N ARG A 44 3.65 -9.08 6.44
CA ARG A 44 2.22 -9.43 6.44
C ARG A 44 1.80 -10.22 5.20
N ILE A 45 2.69 -10.39 4.22
CA ILE A 45 2.40 -11.05 2.95
C ILE A 45 3.61 -11.87 2.49
N ASP A 46 3.35 -12.98 1.83
CA ASP A 46 4.35 -13.78 1.13
C ASP A 46 4.27 -13.53 -0.38
N VAL A 47 5.39 -13.67 -1.08
CA VAL A 47 5.44 -13.58 -2.54
C VAL A 47 5.17 -14.96 -3.13
N CYS A 48 4.07 -15.08 -3.88
CA CYS A 48 3.82 -16.26 -4.72
C CYS A 48 4.44 -16.03 -6.10
N SER A 49 5.42 -16.84 -6.48
CA SER A 49 6.14 -16.75 -7.76
C SER A 49 5.73 -17.83 -8.77
N LEU A 50 4.51 -18.36 -8.66
CA LEU A 50 3.97 -19.39 -9.57
C LEU A 50 3.94 -18.91 -11.03
#